data_AF-A0A0C2X726-F1
#
_entry.id   AF-A0A0C2X726-F1
#
_cell.length_a   1.000
_cell.length_b   1.000
_cell.length_c   1.000
_cell.angle_alpha   90.00
_cell.angle_beta   90.00
_cell.angle_gamma   90.00
#
_symmetry.space_group_name_H-M   'P 1'
#
loop_
_entity.id
_entity.type
_entity.pdbx_description
1 polymer ?
#
loop_
_entity_poly.entity_id
_entity_poly.type
_entity_poly.pdbx_seq_one_letter_code
_entity_poly.pdbx_strand_id
1 'polypeptide(L)'
;MQYNSLGNDALDLQSVLRSRNQELEERLRSSQQELQHWKDAYMMLLPRIGPPSNQPATLSPIMSTVKQEFMMPSMHPKKLEPDASHMSPAEFIQTRNELLQALFDKAFISHENHVEKERYDYIYVQFWTFKEYDDSAKDAMEDTALSDKIAYLEDVKGKSVDIRRVKAIRSELRGIFKQISNNLARAIEPTWTRYDTYFQDAVYKHLRVKYPEFMLCEDNWKARSFMSNWYSNWTKNLKKAAKLGAPETEKGKGRATAKVIPAKRRIDDTVTASTSKRRLDHNSTSHEDESFSDIIIDVVPPQIQIISPL
;
A
#
# COMPACT_ATOMS: atom_id res chain seq x y z
N MET A 1 49.23 0.60 -27.80
CA MET A 1 48.50 1.89 -27.95
C MET A 1 47.11 1.78 -27.31
N GLN A 2 47.01 1.60 -25.99
CA GLN A 2 45.70 1.44 -25.29
C GLN A 2 45.50 2.44 -24.12
N TYR A 3 46.44 3.36 -23.89
CA TYR A 3 46.35 4.34 -22.80
C TYR A 3 45.53 5.60 -23.12
N ASN A 4 45.02 5.76 -24.36
CA ASN A 4 44.24 6.93 -24.75
C ASN A 4 42.73 6.79 -24.49
N SER A 5 42.21 5.61 -24.11
CA SER A 5 40.77 5.41 -23.91
C SER A 5 40.28 5.93 -22.55
N LEU A 6 41.09 5.82 -21.51
CA LEU A 6 40.71 6.18 -20.13
C LEU A 6 40.56 7.70 -19.91
N GLY A 7 41.17 8.53 -20.77
CA GLY A 7 41.08 9.99 -20.66
C GLY A 7 39.72 10.55 -21.09
N ASN A 8 39.02 9.88 -22.00
CA ASN A 8 37.74 10.37 -22.52
C ASN A 8 36.60 10.17 -21.51
N ASP A 9 36.60 9.06 -20.78
CA ASP A 9 35.56 8.75 -19.79
C ASP A 9 35.61 9.72 -18.60
N ALA A 10 36.81 10.18 -18.20
CA ALA A 10 36.98 11.14 -17.12
C ALA A 10 36.44 12.54 -17.49
N LEU A 11 36.61 12.96 -18.74
CA LEU A 11 36.08 14.23 -19.24
C LEU A 11 34.55 14.20 -19.34
N ASP A 12 33.98 13.06 -19.73
CA ASP A 12 32.52 12.89 -19.82
C ASP A 12 31.87 12.98 -18.44
N LEU A 13 32.41 12.29 -17.43
CA LEU A 13 31.91 12.35 -16.05
C LEU A 13 31.95 13.77 -15.47
N GLN A 14 33.02 14.53 -15.74
CA GLN A 14 33.12 15.91 -15.25
C GLN A 14 32.09 16.84 -15.92
N SER A 15 31.67 16.53 -17.15
CA SER A 15 30.62 17.28 -17.84
C SER A 15 29.25 16.98 -17.23
N VAL A 16 28.97 15.71 -16.95
CA VAL A 16 27.72 15.24 -16.31
C VAL A 16 27.56 15.85 -14.92
N LEU A 17 28.62 15.85 -14.11
CA LEU A 17 28.59 16.45 -12.78
C LEU A 17 28.35 17.96 -12.82
N ARG A 18 28.95 18.68 -13.78
CA ARG A 18 28.71 20.12 -13.95
C ARG A 18 27.27 20.41 -14.36
N SER A 19 26.74 19.64 -15.30
CA SER A 19 25.34 19.76 -15.73
C SER A 19 24.37 19.49 -14.58
N ARG A 20 24.62 18.45 -13.77
CA ARG A 20 23.81 18.13 -12.59
C ARG A 20 23.86 19.23 -11.53
N ASN A 21 25.02 19.81 -11.27
CA ASN A 21 25.15 20.92 -10.32
C ASN A 21 24.37 22.15 -10.79
N GLN A 22 24.46 22.50 -12.08
CA GLN A 22 23.69 23.61 -12.64
C GLN A 22 22.18 23.38 -12.51
N GLU A 23 21.70 22.16 -12.78
CA GLU A 23 20.29 21.80 -12.61
C GLU A 23 19.84 21.97 -11.15
N LEU A 24 20.67 21.57 -10.18
CA LEU A 24 20.38 21.75 -8.75
C LEU A 24 20.34 23.23 -8.34
N GLU A 25 21.23 24.06 -8.87
CA GLU A 25 21.23 25.51 -8.64
C GLU A 25 19.96 26.18 -9.20
N GLU A 26 19.53 25.78 -10.40
CA GLU A 26 18.29 26.28 -11.02
C GLU A 26 17.05 25.86 -10.21
N ARG A 27 16.99 24.60 -9.75
CA ARG A 27 15.92 24.11 -8.86
C ARG A 27 15.89 24.86 -7.54
N LEU A 28 17.04 25.13 -6.94
CA LEU A 28 17.13 25.89 -5.69
C LEU A 28 16.61 27.33 -5.88
N ARG A 29 17.03 28.00 -6.97
CA ARG A 29 16.56 29.36 -7.28
C ARG A 29 15.05 29.40 -7.54
N SER A 30 14.50 28.42 -8.25
CA SER A 30 13.06 28.30 -8.49
C SER A 30 12.28 28.11 -7.19
N SER A 31 12.74 27.23 -6.30
CA SER A 31 12.11 27.01 -4.99
C SER A 31 12.14 28.28 -4.10
N GLN A 32 13.24 29.04 -4.14
CA GLN A 32 13.33 30.32 -3.43
C GLN A 32 12.34 31.38 -3.96
N GLN A 33 12.14 31.44 -5.28
CA GLN A 33 11.15 32.33 -5.89
C GLN A 33 9.72 31.95 -5.50
N GLU A 34 9.42 30.65 -5.48
CA GLU A 34 8.11 30.15 -5.05
C GLU A 34 7.83 30.47 -3.57
N LEU A 35 8.83 30.28 -2.70
CA LEU A 35 8.71 30.65 -1.28
C LEU A 35 8.45 32.15 -1.11
N GLN A 36 9.15 32.99 -1.88
CA GLN A 36 8.92 34.43 -1.86
C GLN A 36 7.51 34.79 -2.34
N HIS A 37 7.03 34.14 -3.40
CA HIS A 37 5.66 34.30 -3.89
C HIS A 37 4.63 33.94 -2.82
N TRP A 38 4.79 32.81 -2.12
CA TRP A 38 3.90 32.40 -1.03
C TRP A 38 3.93 33.39 0.14
N LYS A 39 5.11 33.91 0.47
CA LYS A 39 5.27 34.94 1.51
C LYS A 39 4.53 36.21 1.14
N ASP A 40 4.65 36.67 -0.10
CA ASP A 40 3.96 37.86 -0.59
C ASP A 40 2.44 37.66 -0.62
N ALA A 41 1.98 36.48 -1.07
CA ALA A 41 0.56 36.11 -1.04
C ALA A 41 -0.01 36.09 0.38
N TYR A 42 0.73 35.54 1.35
CA TYR A 42 0.35 35.55 2.76
C TYR A 42 0.26 36.98 3.31
N MET A 43 1.26 37.82 3.00
CA MET A 43 1.26 39.24 3.41
C MET A 43 0.08 40.02 2.81
N MET A 44 -0.37 39.68 1.60
CA MET A 44 -1.57 40.27 0.98
C MET A 44 -2.89 39.82 1.64
N LEU A 45 -2.91 38.65 2.26
CA LEU A 45 -4.07 38.13 2.98
C LEU A 45 -4.18 38.67 4.40
N LEU A 46 -3.06 38.94 5.07
CA LEU A 46 -3.04 39.41 6.46
C LEU A 46 -3.98 40.61 6.75
N PRO A 47 -4.02 41.68 5.93
CA PRO A 47 -4.94 42.79 6.16
C PRO A 47 -6.42 42.42 6.02
N ARG A 48 -6.74 41.39 5.23
CA ARG A 48 -8.13 40.95 4.99
C ARG A 48 -8.70 40.15 6.16
N ILE A 49 -7.84 39.52 6.95
CA ILE A 49 -8.23 38.72 8.12
C ILE A 49 -8.56 39.65 9.30
N GLY A 50 -8.22 40.94 9.20
CA GLY A 50 -8.39 41.93 10.26
C GLY A 50 -7.42 41.67 11.42
N PRO A 51 -7.01 42.72 12.17
CA PRO A 51 -6.39 42.47 13.46
C PRO A 51 -7.36 41.65 14.32
N PRO A 52 -6.89 40.68 15.12
CA PRO A 52 -7.74 40.04 16.11
C PRO A 52 -8.41 41.15 16.91
N SER A 53 -9.73 41.21 16.83
CA SER A 53 -10.51 42.23 17.50
C SER A 53 -10.22 42.14 18.99
N ASN A 54 -9.37 43.03 19.50
CA ASN A 54 -9.15 43.28 20.92
C ASN A 54 -10.36 43.97 21.55
N GLN A 55 -11.58 43.67 21.08
CA GLN A 55 -12.75 44.02 21.85
C GLN A 55 -12.79 43.08 23.06
N PRO A 56 -12.69 43.61 24.29
CA PRO A 56 -12.95 42.81 25.46
C PRO A 56 -14.37 42.28 25.31
N ALA A 57 -14.49 40.96 25.18
CA ALA A 57 -15.79 40.30 25.27
C ALA A 57 -16.39 40.71 26.62
N THR A 58 -17.37 41.62 26.58
CA THR A 58 -18.23 41.91 27.73
C THR A 58 -18.98 40.63 28.02
N LEU A 59 -18.40 39.82 28.90
CA LEU A 59 -18.98 38.61 29.45
C LEU A 59 -20.21 39.02 30.25
N SER A 60 -21.39 38.71 29.72
CA SER A 60 -22.60 38.63 30.53
C SER A 60 -22.37 37.61 31.66
N PRO A 61 -22.68 37.94 32.92
CA PRO A 61 -22.45 37.06 34.05
C PRO A 61 -23.50 35.94 34.04
N ILE A 62 -23.16 34.80 33.47
CA ILE A 62 -23.91 33.55 33.69
C ILE A 62 -23.39 32.97 34.99
N MET A 63 -24.11 33.19 36.08
CA MET A 63 -23.88 32.51 37.35
C MET A 63 -24.24 31.03 37.17
N SER A 64 -23.25 30.21 36.83
CA SER A 64 -23.37 28.76 36.83
C SER A 64 -22.70 28.22 38.09
N THR A 65 -23.53 27.96 39.10
CA THR A 65 -23.18 27.25 40.32
C THR A 65 -22.98 25.78 40.00
N VAL A 66 -21.81 25.41 39.47
CA VAL A 66 -21.41 24.01 39.33
C VAL A 66 -20.28 23.74 40.32
N LYS A 67 -20.66 23.17 41.47
CA LYS A 67 -19.76 22.47 42.36
C LYS A 67 -19.07 21.37 41.56
N GLN A 68 -17.82 21.60 41.19
CA GLN A 68 -16.99 20.62 40.51
C GLN A 68 -16.34 19.73 41.57
N GLU A 69 -17.02 18.64 41.91
CA GLU A 69 -16.42 17.51 42.61
C GLU A 69 -15.34 16.90 41.71
N PHE A 70 -14.10 16.97 42.18
CA PHE A 70 -12.93 16.30 41.61
C PHE A 70 -13.08 14.78 41.84
N MET A 71 -13.92 14.11 41.06
CA MET A 71 -13.82 12.67 40.87
C MET A 71 -12.96 12.42 39.64
N MET A 72 -11.76 11.86 39.87
CA MET A 72 -10.90 11.32 38.81
C MET A 72 -11.75 10.39 37.94
N PRO A 73 -11.96 10.69 36.65
CA PRO A 73 -12.69 9.80 35.77
C PRO A 73 -11.91 8.48 35.70
N SER A 74 -12.54 7.41 36.17
CA SER A 74 -12.04 6.06 35.96
C SER A 74 -11.78 5.88 34.46
N MET A 75 -10.49 5.70 34.13
CA MET A 75 -9.99 5.36 32.79
C MET A 75 -10.36 3.92 32.46
N HIS A 76 -11.66 3.60 32.49
CA HIS A 76 -12.15 2.47 31.73
C HIS A 76 -12.31 2.97 30.29
N PRO A 77 -11.56 2.39 29.32
CA PRO A 77 -11.78 2.70 27.91
C PRO A 77 -13.17 2.18 27.56
N LYS A 78 -14.19 3.02 27.72
CA LYS A 78 -15.49 2.77 27.12
C LYS A 78 -15.22 2.74 25.64
N LYS A 79 -15.41 1.57 25.06
CA LYS A 79 -15.44 1.30 23.63
C LYS A 79 -16.69 1.98 23.03
N LEU A 80 -16.77 3.31 23.16
CA LEU A 80 -17.56 4.14 22.27
C LEU A 80 -16.76 4.16 20.99
N GLU A 81 -17.02 3.20 20.11
CA GLU A 81 -16.75 3.36 18.68
C GLU A 81 -17.68 4.51 18.26
N PRO A 82 -17.20 5.75 18.07
CA PRO A 82 -18.04 6.76 17.46
C PRO A 82 -18.48 6.21 16.11
N ASP A 83 -19.78 6.11 15.88
CA ASP A 83 -20.31 5.64 14.62
C ASP A 83 -19.75 6.54 13.51
N ALA A 84 -18.80 6.00 12.73
CA ALA A 84 -18.03 6.75 11.74
C ALA A 84 -18.91 7.39 10.64
N SER A 85 -20.20 7.04 10.61
CA SER A 85 -21.22 7.68 9.79
C SER A 85 -21.54 9.13 10.20
N HIS A 86 -21.24 9.55 11.44
CA HIS A 86 -21.56 10.89 11.95
C HIS A 86 -20.39 11.88 11.97
N MET A 87 -19.18 11.44 11.61
CA MET A 87 -18.01 12.32 11.62
C MET A 87 -18.05 13.35 10.50
N SER A 88 -17.70 14.60 10.83
CA SER A 88 -17.46 15.61 9.80
C SER A 88 -16.27 15.21 8.92
N PRO A 89 -16.21 15.67 7.65
CA PRO A 89 -15.07 15.37 6.78
C PRO A 89 -13.71 15.75 7.38
N ALA A 90 -13.65 16.85 8.14
CA ALA A 90 -12.42 17.30 8.81
C ALA A 90 -12.00 16.34 9.93
N GLU A 91 -12.93 15.96 10.81
CA GLU A 91 -12.67 14.99 11.89
C GLU A 91 -12.28 13.63 11.32
N PHE A 92 -12.89 13.21 10.21
CA PHE A 92 -12.54 11.96 9.53
C PHE A 92 -11.09 11.97 9.04
N ILE A 93 -10.67 13.05 8.36
CA ILE A 93 -9.28 13.19 7.87
C ILE A 93 -8.30 13.21 9.05
N GLN A 94 -8.62 13.95 10.12
CA GLN A 94 -7.79 14.02 11.31
C GLN A 94 -7.64 12.63 11.96
N THR A 95 -8.74 11.96 12.26
CA THR A 95 -8.76 10.63 12.89
C THR A 95 -8.06 9.59 12.02
N ARG A 96 -8.24 9.66 10.70
CA ARG A 96 -7.52 8.82 9.75
C ARG A 96 -6.01 9.05 9.86
N ASN A 97 -5.56 10.30 9.88
CA ASN A 97 -4.13 10.62 9.94
C ASN A 97 -3.52 10.20 11.27
N GLU A 98 -4.22 10.39 12.39
CA GLU A 98 -3.81 9.90 13.72
C GLU A 98 -3.69 8.37 13.73
N LEU A 99 -4.68 7.67 13.16
CA LEU A 99 -4.64 6.22 13.02
C LEU A 99 -3.47 5.75 12.14
N LEU A 100 -3.21 6.44 11.02
CA LEU A 100 -2.05 6.14 10.17
C LEU A 100 -0.74 6.34 10.92
N GLN A 101 -0.60 7.42 11.68
CA GLN A 101 0.60 7.66 12.49
C GLN A 101 0.79 6.60 13.57
N ALA A 102 -0.29 6.12 14.19
CA ALA A 102 -0.22 5.05 15.17
C ALA A 102 0.15 3.69 14.55
N LEU A 103 -0.36 3.38 13.35
CA LEU A 103 -0.14 2.08 12.69
C LEU A 103 1.16 2.01 11.88
N PHE A 104 1.64 3.15 11.39
CA PHE A 104 2.84 3.31 10.57
C PHE A 104 3.82 4.28 11.24
N ASP A 105 4.01 4.16 12.55
CA ASP A 105 4.88 5.03 13.37
C ASP A 105 6.23 5.31 12.72
N LYS A 106 6.88 4.25 12.21
CA LYS A 106 8.18 4.32 11.55
C LYS A 106 8.18 5.08 10.22
N ALA A 107 7.03 5.19 9.54
CA ALA A 107 6.91 5.94 8.30
C ALA A 107 6.95 7.46 8.52
N PHE A 108 6.61 7.93 9.73
CA PHE A 108 6.57 9.35 10.08
C PHE A 108 7.83 9.83 10.80
N ILE A 109 8.71 8.92 11.22
CA ILE A 109 10.00 9.23 11.82
C ILE A 109 11.06 9.22 10.71
N SER A 110 11.96 10.22 10.69
CA SER A 110 13.07 10.23 9.74
C SER A 110 13.92 8.95 9.91
N HIS A 111 14.10 8.20 8.82
CA HIS A 111 14.85 6.94 8.82
C HIS A 111 15.82 6.91 7.65
N GLU A 112 16.98 6.28 7.83
CA GLU A 112 17.99 6.06 6.79
C GLU A 112 17.48 5.30 5.55
N ASN A 113 16.34 4.60 5.70
CA ASN A 113 15.72 3.79 4.66
C ASN A 113 14.65 4.59 3.90
N HIS A 114 14.30 5.80 4.36
CA HIS A 114 13.48 6.75 3.61
C HIS A 114 14.30 7.48 2.55
N VAL A 115 15.61 7.57 2.72
CA VAL A 115 16.52 8.11 1.71
C VAL A 115 16.61 7.11 0.57
N GLU A 116 16.29 7.57 -0.64
CA GLU A 116 16.46 6.77 -1.86
C GLU A 116 17.92 6.37 -2.01
N LYS A 117 18.14 5.11 -2.36
CA LYS A 117 19.49 4.57 -2.56
C LYS A 117 19.91 4.79 -3.99
N GLU A 118 21.20 4.81 -4.24
CA GLU A 118 21.71 4.85 -5.60
C GLU A 118 21.99 3.44 -6.09
N ARG A 119 21.77 3.21 -7.39
CA ARG A 119 22.02 1.90 -8.01
C ARG A 119 23.46 1.42 -7.79
N TYR A 120 24.42 2.35 -7.81
CA TYR A 120 25.85 2.06 -7.73
C TYR A 120 26.25 1.36 -6.43
N ASP A 121 25.51 1.57 -5.34
CA ASP A 121 25.75 0.92 -4.05
C ASP A 121 25.30 -0.55 -4.03
N TYR A 122 24.45 -0.96 -4.99
CA TYR A 122 23.77 -2.25 -5.02
C TYR A 122 23.88 -2.91 -6.40
N ILE A 123 25.11 -3.05 -6.89
CA ILE A 123 25.41 -3.58 -8.24
C ILE A 123 24.83 -4.97 -8.55
N TYR A 124 24.50 -5.75 -7.51
CA TYR A 124 23.94 -7.09 -7.67
C TYR A 124 22.42 -7.10 -7.87
N VAL A 125 21.72 -6.00 -7.55
CA VAL A 125 20.27 -5.90 -7.74
C VAL A 125 19.97 -5.78 -9.23
N GLN A 126 19.25 -6.74 -9.78
CA GLN A 126 19.00 -6.82 -11.22
C GLN A 126 17.85 -5.90 -11.64
N PHE A 127 16.82 -5.80 -10.81
CA PHE A 127 15.60 -5.07 -11.12
C PHE A 127 15.58 -3.74 -10.36
N TRP A 128 16.36 -2.76 -10.82
CA TRP A 128 16.38 -1.44 -10.18
C TRP A 128 15.16 -0.60 -10.57
N THR A 129 14.72 -0.73 -11.82
CA THR A 129 13.57 -0.03 -12.40
C THR A 129 12.48 -1.02 -12.84
N PHE A 130 11.23 -0.56 -12.94
CA PHE A 130 10.14 -1.42 -13.42
C PHE A 130 10.37 -1.88 -14.87
N LYS A 131 11.01 -1.03 -15.69
CA LYS A 131 11.32 -1.34 -17.08
C LYS A 131 12.30 -2.51 -17.21
N GLU A 132 13.36 -2.52 -16.40
CA GLU A 132 14.33 -3.63 -16.37
C GLU A 132 13.66 -4.97 -16.04
N TYR A 133 12.69 -4.94 -15.11
CA TYR A 133 11.91 -6.12 -14.79
C TYR A 133 10.99 -6.54 -15.95
N ASP A 134 10.24 -5.61 -16.54
CA ASP A 134 9.32 -5.90 -17.65
C ASP A 134 10.06 -6.43 -18.90
N ASP A 135 11.27 -5.93 -19.16
CA ASP A 135 12.11 -6.40 -20.25
C ASP A 135 12.63 -7.82 -19.95
N SER A 136 13.11 -8.08 -18.74
CA SER A 136 13.61 -9.40 -18.34
C SER A 136 12.50 -10.46 -18.20
N ALA A 137 11.30 -10.07 -17.78
CA ALA A 137 10.17 -10.97 -17.60
C ALA A 137 9.70 -11.59 -18.92
N LYS A 138 9.95 -10.91 -20.06
CA LYS A 138 9.66 -11.45 -21.40
C LYS A 138 10.60 -12.60 -21.76
N ASP A 139 11.83 -12.59 -21.24
CA ASP A 139 12.86 -13.57 -21.55
C ASP A 139 12.88 -14.75 -20.55
N ALA A 140 12.52 -14.51 -19.28
CA ALA A 140 12.65 -15.49 -18.19
C ALA A 140 11.42 -16.41 -17.98
N MET A 141 10.41 -16.32 -18.86
CA MET A 141 9.10 -16.96 -18.66
C MET A 141 9.09 -18.50 -18.72
N GLU A 142 10.19 -19.16 -19.08
CA GLU A 142 10.20 -20.61 -19.28
C GLU A 142 10.54 -21.45 -18.03
N ASP A 143 11.22 -20.91 -17.00
CA ASP A 143 11.91 -21.80 -16.04
C ASP A 143 11.75 -21.50 -14.53
N THR A 144 10.97 -20.49 -14.12
CA THR A 144 10.92 -20.10 -12.70
C THR A 144 9.62 -20.51 -11.99
N ALA A 145 9.72 -21.33 -10.94
CA ALA A 145 8.58 -21.81 -10.14
C ALA A 145 7.96 -20.76 -9.19
N LEU A 146 8.54 -19.56 -9.09
CA LEU A 146 7.96 -18.46 -8.33
C LEU A 146 6.84 -17.80 -9.13
N SER A 147 5.73 -17.47 -8.47
CA SER A 147 4.69 -16.65 -9.10
C SER A 147 5.31 -15.34 -9.58
N ASP A 148 5.30 -15.12 -10.90
CA ASP A 148 5.76 -13.94 -11.63
C ASP A 148 5.50 -12.62 -10.87
N LYS A 149 4.37 -12.56 -10.18
CA LYS A 149 3.89 -11.41 -9.38
C LYS A 149 4.81 -10.92 -8.25
N ILE A 150 5.86 -11.65 -7.86
CA ILE A 150 6.81 -11.26 -6.82
C ILE A 150 8.29 -11.48 -7.17
N ALA A 151 8.60 -11.94 -8.39
CA ALA A 151 9.98 -12.29 -8.77
C ALA A 151 10.94 -11.09 -8.75
N TYR A 152 10.42 -9.87 -8.88
CA TYR A 152 11.19 -8.62 -8.79
C TYR A 152 11.71 -8.28 -7.38
N LEU A 153 11.22 -8.93 -6.33
CA LEU A 153 11.70 -8.67 -4.97
C LEU A 153 13.04 -9.39 -4.79
N GLU A 154 14.09 -8.60 -4.63
CA GLU A 154 15.47 -9.07 -4.47
C GLU A 154 16.04 -8.58 -3.14
N ASP A 155 16.95 -9.36 -2.58
CA ASP A 155 17.80 -8.93 -1.48
C ASP A 155 18.99 -8.08 -1.97
N VAL A 156 19.83 -7.61 -1.05
CA VAL A 156 21.02 -6.80 -1.36
C VAL A 156 22.06 -7.53 -2.22
N LYS A 157 21.93 -8.85 -2.40
CA LYS A 157 22.82 -9.69 -3.21
C LYS A 157 22.18 -10.06 -4.56
N GLY A 158 21.05 -9.47 -4.91
CA GLY A 158 20.33 -9.77 -6.17
C GLY A 158 19.63 -11.13 -6.15
N LYS A 159 19.43 -11.74 -4.98
CA LYS A 159 18.71 -13.01 -4.87
C LYS A 159 17.23 -12.75 -4.64
N SER A 160 16.38 -13.51 -5.32
CA SER A 160 14.93 -13.44 -5.10
C SER A 160 14.58 -13.72 -3.64
N VAL A 161 13.64 -12.93 -3.11
CA VAL A 161 13.19 -13.03 -1.73
C VAL A 161 12.40 -14.32 -1.51
N ASP A 162 12.71 -15.05 -0.42
CA ASP A 162 12.03 -16.30 -0.08
C ASP A 162 10.52 -16.10 0.12
N ILE A 163 9.74 -17.10 -0.28
CA ILE A 163 8.29 -17.16 -0.13
C ILE A 163 7.88 -16.98 1.33
N ARG A 164 8.65 -17.54 2.28
CA ARG A 164 8.37 -17.38 3.73
C ARG A 164 8.46 -15.92 4.15
N ARG A 165 9.45 -15.18 3.64
CA ARG A 165 9.62 -13.74 3.89
C ARG A 165 8.46 -12.94 3.30
N VAL A 166 8.04 -13.26 2.08
CA VAL A 166 6.86 -12.64 1.46
C VAL A 166 5.57 -12.92 2.25
N LYS A 167 5.39 -14.15 2.74
CA LYS A 167 4.24 -14.50 3.61
C LYS A 167 4.23 -13.67 4.90
N ALA A 168 5.38 -13.44 5.52
CA ALA A 168 5.50 -12.59 6.71
C ALA A 168 5.07 -11.14 6.41
N ILE A 169 5.57 -10.55 5.32
CA ILE A 169 5.18 -9.19 4.88
C ILE A 169 3.66 -9.10 4.71
N ARG A 170 3.07 -10.05 3.98
CA ARG A 170 1.61 -10.09 3.72
C ARG A 170 0.78 -10.27 4.98
N SER A 171 1.26 -11.08 5.93
CA SER A 171 0.59 -11.32 7.20
C SER A 171 0.53 -10.06 8.05
N GLU A 172 1.64 -9.32 8.11
CA GLU A 172 1.69 -8.05 8.80
C GLU A 172 0.74 -7.02 8.19
N LEU A 173 0.83 -6.81 6.87
CA LEU A 173 -0.05 -5.86 6.18
C LEU A 173 -1.52 -6.23 6.39
N ARG A 174 -1.86 -7.52 6.38
CA ARG A 174 -3.22 -7.98 6.71
C ARG A 174 -3.64 -7.57 8.12
N GLY A 175 -2.74 -7.70 9.10
CA GLY A 175 -2.97 -7.24 10.48
C GLY A 175 -3.23 -5.74 10.55
N ILE A 176 -2.41 -4.94 9.87
CA ILE A 176 -2.55 -3.47 9.84
C ILE A 176 -3.86 -3.06 9.15
N PHE A 177 -4.14 -3.57 7.95
CA PHE A 177 -5.36 -3.22 7.23
C PHE A 177 -6.63 -3.74 7.91
N LYS A 178 -6.56 -4.83 8.67
CA LYS A 178 -7.65 -5.26 9.55
C LYS A 178 -7.89 -4.25 10.68
N GLN A 179 -6.83 -3.68 11.28
CA GLN A 179 -6.98 -2.61 12.27
C GLN A 179 -7.60 -1.36 11.64
N ILE A 180 -7.18 -0.94 10.44
CA ILE A 180 -7.80 0.17 9.73
C ILE A 180 -9.28 -0.11 9.46
N SER A 181 -9.60 -1.30 8.94
CA SER A 181 -10.98 -1.69 8.64
C SER A 181 -11.87 -1.73 9.88
N ASN A 182 -11.32 -2.11 11.04
CA ASN A 182 -12.08 -2.21 12.29
C ASN A 182 -12.35 -0.85 12.92
N ASN A 183 -11.36 0.05 12.92
CA ASN A 183 -11.48 1.37 13.56
C ASN A 183 -12.08 2.43 12.62
N LEU A 184 -11.84 2.31 11.32
CA LEU A 184 -12.25 3.32 10.33
C LEU A 184 -12.57 2.66 8.99
N ALA A 185 -13.65 1.86 8.95
CA ALA A 185 -14.06 1.10 7.76
C ALA A 185 -14.17 1.95 6.48
N ARG A 186 -14.62 3.22 6.61
CA ARG A 186 -14.74 4.17 5.48
C ARG A 186 -13.39 4.54 4.86
N ALA A 187 -12.28 4.35 5.56
CA ALA A 187 -10.94 4.58 5.01
C ALA A 187 -10.48 3.47 4.07
N ILE A 188 -11.17 2.32 4.00
CA ILE A 188 -10.79 1.22 3.10
C ILE A 188 -11.35 1.45 1.69
N GLU A 189 -10.45 1.74 0.75
CA GLU A 189 -10.82 1.94 -0.66
C GLU A 189 -10.96 0.59 -1.43
N PRO A 190 -11.78 0.51 -2.49
CA PRO A 190 -12.00 -0.73 -3.21
C PRO A 190 -10.80 -1.17 -4.06
N THR A 191 -9.91 -0.25 -4.44
CA THR A 191 -8.69 -0.51 -5.22
C THR A 191 -7.52 0.28 -4.64
N TRP A 192 -6.31 -0.25 -4.77
CA TRP A 192 -5.11 0.40 -4.21
C TRP A 192 -4.87 1.79 -4.79
N THR A 193 -5.11 1.96 -6.09
CA THR A 193 -4.92 3.23 -6.81
C THR A 193 -5.87 4.36 -6.38
N ARG A 194 -6.90 4.07 -5.59
CA ARG A 194 -7.86 5.07 -5.10
C ARG A 194 -7.45 5.72 -3.78
N TYR A 195 -6.49 5.15 -3.06
CA TYR A 195 -5.93 5.81 -1.90
C TYR A 195 -5.21 7.10 -2.30
N ASP A 196 -5.28 8.12 -1.46
CA ASP A 196 -4.51 9.34 -1.68
C ASP A 196 -3.00 9.08 -1.56
N THR A 197 -2.21 10.01 -2.11
CA THR A 197 -0.74 9.89 -2.14
C THR A 197 -0.14 9.83 -0.75
N TYR A 198 -0.72 10.52 0.24
CA TYR A 198 -0.24 10.52 1.62
C TYR A 198 -0.37 9.15 2.28
N PHE A 199 -1.53 8.49 2.13
CA PHE A 199 -1.75 7.12 2.60
C PHE A 199 -0.80 6.14 1.92
N GLN A 200 -0.68 6.22 0.58
CA GLN A 200 0.20 5.34 -0.17
C GLN A 200 1.66 5.51 0.25
N ASP A 201 2.14 6.75 0.40
CA ASP A 201 3.50 7.07 0.82
C ASP A 201 3.80 6.56 2.23
N ALA A 202 2.86 6.69 3.17
CA ALA A 202 3.00 6.12 4.51
C ALA A 202 3.22 4.60 4.48
N VAL A 203 2.45 3.87 3.65
CA VAL A 203 2.62 2.42 3.49
C VAL A 203 3.95 2.08 2.82
N TYR A 204 4.37 2.82 1.78
CA TYR A 204 5.65 2.57 1.10
C TYR A 204 6.84 2.82 2.02
N LYS A 205 6.82 3.89 2.80
CA LYS A 205 7.83 4.20 3.81
C LYS A 205 7.89 3.13 4.90
N HIS A 206 6.73 2.70 5.40
CA HIS A 206 6.66 1.59 6.37
C HIS A 206 7.31 0.32 5.83
N LEU A 207 6.98 -0.05 4.59
CA LEU A 207 7.59 -1.21 3.93
C LEU A 207 9.10 -1.05 3.81
N ARG A 208 9.60 0.11 3.36
CA ARG A 208 11.04 0.39 3.24
C ARG A 208 11.80 0.31 4.56
N VAL A 209 11.22 0.82 5.63
CA VAL A 209 11.88 0.78 6.95
C VAL A 209 11.98 -0.65 7.46
N LYS A 210 10.92 -1.45 7.29
CA LYS A 210 10.85 -2.79 7.87
C LYS A 210 11.46 -3.89 7.01
N TYR A 211 11.45 -3.68 5.70
CA TYR A 211 11.81 -4.66 4.68
C TYR A 211 12.77 -3.99 3.67
N PRO A 212 14.10 -4.13 3.87
CA PRO A 212 15.11 -3.51 3.01
C PRO A 212 14.92 -3.82 1.52
N GLU A 213 14.29 -4.93 1.18
CA GLU A 213 14.04 -5.36 -0.20
C GLU A 213 13.22 -4.33 -1.01
N PHE A 214 12.43 -3.49 -0.33
CA PHE A 214 11.65 -2.41 -0.96
C PHE A 214 12.43 -1.10 -1.16
N MET A 215 13.60 -0.95 -0.55
CA MET A 215 14.45 0.24 -0.73
C MET A 215 15.37 0.10 -1.97
N LEU A 216 15.50 -1.12 -2.51
CA LEU A 216 16.38 -1.48 -3.61
C LEU A 216 15.70 -1.23 -4.96
N CYS A 217 15.18 -0.02 -5.16
CA CYS A 217 14.50 0.38 -6.39
C CYS A 217 14.35 1.89 -6.51
N GLU A 218 14.19 2.35 -7.76
CA GLU A 218 13.83 3.74 -8.07
C GLU A 218 12.34 4.03 -7.80
N ASP A 219 12.05 5.21 -7.27
CA ASP A 219 10.67 5.72 -7.10
C ASP A 219 9.72 4.75 -6.36
N ASN A 220 10.21 3.91 -5.46
CA ASN A 220 9.40 2.91 -4.74
C ASN A 220 8.61 1.95 -5.65
N TRP A 221 9.05 1.68 -6.90
CA TRP A 221 8.23 0.89 -7.83
C TRP A 221 7.96 -0.53 -7.31
N LYS A 222 8.91 -1.14 -6.59
CA LYS A 222 8.71 -2.47 -5.98
C LYS A 222 7.58 -2.45 -4.95
N ALA A 223 7.50 -1.41 -4.11
CA ALA A 223 6.43 -1.25 -3.13
C ALA A 223 5.07 -1.00 -3.81
N ARG A 224 5.05 -0.16 -4.86
CA ARG A 224 3.85 0.11 -5.67
C ARG A 224 3.30 -1.16 -6.32
N SER A 225 4.16 -1.94 -6.97
CA SER A 225 3.81 -3.21 -7.61
C SER A 225 3.32 -4.23 -6.59
N PHE A 226 4.00 -4.34 -5.45
CA PHE A 226 3.65 -5.29 -4.40
C PHE A 226 2.29 -4.98 -3.78
N MET A 227 2.06 -3.72 -3.41
CA MET A 227 0.79 -3.29 -2.83
C MET A 227 -0.36 -3.45 -3.81
N SER A 228 -0.18 -3.07 -5.08
CA SER A 228 -1.22 -3.24 -6.11
C SER A 228 -1.64 -4.71 -6.25
N ASN A 229 -0.66 -5.61 -6.28
CA ASN A 229 -0.91 -7.04 -6.38
C ASN A 229 -1.58 -7.61 -5.14
N TRP A 230 -0.96 -7.42 -3.98
CA TRP A 230 -1.42 -7.96 -2.70
C TRP A 230 -2.80 -7.43 -2.31
N TYR A 231 -3.01 -6.12 -2.41
CA TYR A 231 -4.25 -5.47 -2.00
C TYR A 231 -5.45 -5.95 -2.82
N SER A 232 -5.26 -6.15 -4.13
CA SER A 232 -6.33 -6.65 -5.00
C SER A 232 -6.80 -8.06 -4.59
N ASN A 233 -5.87 -8.92 -4.14
CA ASN A 233 -6.20 -10.26 -3.65
C ASN A 233 -6.85 -10.21 -2.27
N TRP A 234 -6.33 -9.37 -1.37
CA TRP A 234 -6.89 -9.19 -0.03
C TRP A 234 -8.33 -8.69 -0.06
N THR A 235 -8.64 -7.66 -0.85
CA THR A 235 -10.00 -7.12 -0.97
C THR A 235 -10.98 -8.09 -1.64
N LYS A 236 -10.53 -8.88 -2.62
CA LYS A 236 -11.35 -9.97 -3.20
C LYS A 236 -11.73 -11.01 -2.15
N ASN A 237 -10.79 -11.40 -1.30
CA ASN A 237 -11.04 -12.37 -0.23
C ASN A 237 -12.00 -11.81 0.82
N LEU A 238 -11.87 -10.53 1.17
CA LEU A 238 -12.78 -9.85 2.09
C LEU A 238 -14.24 -9.86 1.56
N LYS A 239 -14.43 -9.56 0.27
CA LYS A 239 -15.75 -9.61 -0.39
C LYS A 239 -16.31 -11.04 -0.43
N LYS A 240 -15.47 -12.05 -0.65
CA LYS A 240 -15.89 -13.46 -0.63
C LYS A 240 -16.34 -13.87 0.77
N ALA A 241 -15.58 -13.50 1.81
CA ALA A 241 -15.94 -13.77 3.20
C ALA A 241 -17.28 -13.11 3.59
N ALA A 242 -17.50 -11.86 3.18
CA ALA A 242 -18.77 -11.16 3.43
C ALA A 242 -19.98 -11.84 2.76
N LYS A 243 -19.80 -12.43 1.56
CA LYS A 243 -20.86 -13.17 0.87
C LYS A 243 -21.20 -14.50 1.54
N LEU A 244 -20.20 -15.19 2.10
CA LEU A 244 -20.38 -16.49 2.76
C LEU A 244 -20.87 -16.35 4.20
N GLY A 245 -20.51 -15.25 4.88
CA GLY A 245 -20.92 -14.95 6.25
C GLY A 245 -22.26 -14.23 6.37
N ALA A 246 -22.89 -13.85 5.26
CA ALA A 246 -24.26 -13.39 5.28
C ALA A 246 -25.13 -14.59 5.69
N PRO A 247 -25.83 -14.54 6.85
CA PRO A 247 -26.71 -15.63 7.25
C PRO A 247 -27.65 -15.87 6.08
N GLU A 248 -27.77 -17.13 5.65
CA GLU A 248 -28.81 -17.54 4.72
C GLU A 248 -30.13 -17.06 5.34
N THR A 249 -30.60 -15.88 4.92
CA THR A 249 -31.98 -15.50 5.13
C THR A 249 -32.74 -16.64 4.52
N GLU A 250 -33.39 -17.45 5.38
CA GLU A 250 -34.26 -18.55 5.03
C GLU A 250 -35.31 -18.03 4.04
N LYS A 251 -34.94 -17.90 2.76
CA LYS A 251 -35.89 -17.78 1.67
C LYS A 251 -36.54 -19.13 1.64
N GLY A 252 -37.74 -19.15 2.20
CA GLY A 252 -38.45 -20.33 2.61
C GLY A 252 -38.36 -21.47 1.62
N LYS A 253 -38.37 -22.68 2.18
CA LYS A 253 -38.64 -23.95 1.51
C LYS A 253 -39.87 -23.84 0.60
N GLY A 254 -39.68 -23.26 -0.58
CA GLY A 254 -40.52 -23.45 -1.74
C GLY A 254 -40.26 -24.85 -2.24
N ARG A 255 -41.00 -25.80 -1.65
CA ARG A 255 -41.39 -27.12 -2.17
C ARG A 255 -40.78 -27.42 -3.54
N ALA A 256 -39.78 -28.30 -3.54
CA ALA A 256 -39.19 -28.88 -4.74
C ALA A 256 -40.30 -29.41 -5.67
N THR A 257 -40.56 -28.72 -6.76
CA THR A 257 -41.14 -29.35 -7.94
C THR A 257 -39.98 -30.01 -8.68
N ALA A 258 -40.07 -31.32 -8.82
CA ALA A 258 -39.12 -32.14 -9.54
C ALA A 258 -38.90 -31.57 -10.95
N LYS A 259 -37.73 -30.98 -11.20
CA LYS A 259 -37.30 -30.69 -12.56
C LYS A 259 -36.92 -32.01 -13.21
N VAL A 260 -37.85 -32.50 -14.02
CA VAL A 260 -37.68 -33.56 -15.00
C VAL A 260 -36.40 -33.30 -15.79
N ILE A 261 -35.48 -34.26 -15.71
CA ILE A 261 -34.26 -34.35 -16.52
C ILE A 261 -34.72 -34.51 -17.98
N PRO A 262 -34.44 -33.56 -18.90
CA PRO A 262 -34.69 -33.79 -20.31
C PRO A 262 -33.70 -34.85 -20.79
N ALA A 263 -34.23 -36.02 -21.11
CA ALA A 263 -33.47 -37.12 -21.68
C ALA A 263 -32.78 -36.68 -22.99
N LYS A 264 -31.50 -37.02 -23.07
CA LYS A 264 -30.66 -37.01 -24.27
C LYS A 264 -31.46 -37.37 -25.53
N ARG A 265 -31.59 -36.43 -26.48
CA ARG A 265 -31.73 -36.79 -27.88
C ARG A 265 -30.34 -36.85 -28.50
N ARG A 266 -29.90 -38.09 -28.76
CA ARG A 266 -28.95 -38.41 -29.83
C ARG A 266 -29.51 -37.84 -31.13
N ILE A 267 -28.69 -37.09 -31.86
CA ILE A 267 -28.85 -36.89 -33.30
C ILE A 267 -27.52 -37.33 -33.90
N ASP A 268 -27.58 -38.48 -34.57
CA ASP A 268 -26.55 -38.99 -35.46
C ASP A 268 -26.54 -38.21 -36.78
N ASP A 269 -25.34 -38.14 -37.35
CA ASP A 269 -24.97 -38.03 -38.76
C ASP A 269 -25.47 -36.86 -39.61
N THR A 270 -24.52 -35.98 -39.94
CA THR A 270 -24.33 -35.60 -41.36
C THR A 270 -22.88 -35.21 -41.62
N VAL A 271 -22.25 -36.03 -42.44
CA VAL A 271 -20.94 -35.82 -43.03
C VAL A 271 -20.99 -34.60 -43.95
N THR A 272 -20.21 -33.56 -43.67
CA THR A 272 -19.72 -32.66 -44.72
C THR A 272 -18.25 -32.33 -44.48
N ALA A 273 -17.44 -32.76 -45.44
CA ALA A 273 -16.03 -32.43 -45.53
C ALA A 273 -15.86 -30.94 -45.81
N SER A 274 -15.02 -30.26 -45.02
CA SER A 274 -14.27 -29.12 -45.53
C SER A 274 -12.96 -28.97 -44.78
N THR A 275 -11.90 -29.14 -45.56
CA THR A 275 -10.51 -28.82 -45.30
C THR A 275 -10.33 -27.48 -44.59
N SER A 276 -9.56 -27.44 -43.50
CA SER A 276 -8.32 -26.63 -43.42
C SER A 276 -7.82 -26.49 -41.97
N LYS A 277 -6.49 -26.54 -41.86
CA LYS A 277 -5.65 -26.11 -40.73
C LYS A 277 -5.52 -27.05 -39.52
N ARG A 278 -4.52 -27.95 -39.65
CA ARG A 278 -3.71 -28.46 -38.54
C ARG A 278 -3.34 -27.30 -37.60
N ARG A 279 -3.89 -27.30 -36.40
CA ARG A 279 -3.22 -26.77 -35.21
C ARG A 279 -2.89 -27.97 -34.34
N LEU A 280 -1.61 -28.12 -34.03
CA LEU A 280 -1.14 -29.10 -33.07
C LEU A 280 -1.76 -28.79 -31.71
N ASP A 281 -2.45 -29.79 -31.18
CA ASP A 281 -2.84 -29.88 -29.78
C ASP A 281 -1.57 -30.06 -28.93
N HIS A 282 -1.31 -29.11 -28.04
CA HIS A 282 -0.47 -29.35 -26.88
C HIS A 282 -1.20 -28.93 -25.61
N ASN A 283 -1.57 -29.99 -24.89
CA ASN A 283 -1.53 -30.15 -23.45
C ASN A 283 -2.41 -29.21 -22.60
N SER A 284 -3.57 -29.76 -22.25
CA SER A 284 -4.35 -29.37 -21.08
C SER A 284 -3.51 -29.54 -19.81
N THR A 285 -2.82 -28.48 -19.40
CA THR A 285 -2.27 -28.39 -18.05
C THR A 285 -3.45 -28.25 -17.08
N SER A 286 -3.57 -29.25 -16.22
CA SER A 286 -4.46 -29.31 -15.06
C SER A 286 -4.45 -27.98 -14.31
N HIS A 287 -5.62 -27.35 -14.28
CA HIS A 287 -5.94 -26.25 -13.38
C HIS A 287 -5.95 -26.84 -11.96
N GLU A 288 -4.81 -26.86 -11.30
CA GLU A 288 -4.78 -27.06 -9.85
C GLU A 288 -5.41 -25.82 -9.24
N ASP A 289 -6.64 -25.99 -8.78
CA ASP A 289 -7.22 -25.17 -7.73
C ASP A 289 -6.29 -25.29 -6.51
N GLU A 290 -5.25 -24.45 -6.45
CA GLU A 290 -4.62 -24.08 -5.19
C GLU A 290 -5.65 -23.26 -4.40
N SER A 291 -6.66 -23.97 -3.92
CA SER A 291 -7.43 -23.65 -2.72
C SER A 291 -6.42 -23.62 -1.57
N PHE A 292 -5.68 -22.51 -1.48
CA PHE A 292 -4.95 -22.10 -0.30
C PHE A 292 -5.98 -21.84 0.80
N SER A 293 -6.44 -22.95 1.39
CA SER A 293 -7.08 -22.95 2.68
C SER A 293 -6.09 -22.31 3.65
N ASP A 294 -6.51 -21.19 4.20
CA ASP A 294 -5.84 -20.45 5.24
C ASP A 294 -5.45 -21.42 6.36
N ILE A 295 -4.15 -21.71 6.50
CA ILE A 295 -3.62 -22.16 7.77
C ILE A 295 -3.78 -20.97 8.71
N ILE A 296 -4.84 -21.01 9.52
CA ILE A 296 -5.01 -20.15 10.68
C ILE A 296 -3.88 -20.51 11.64
N ILE A 297 -2.76 -19.79 11.53
CA ILE A 297 -1.74 -19.81 12.56
C ILE A 297 -2.26 -18.84 13.62
N ASP A 298 -2.76 -19.38 14.73
CA ASP A 298 -3.04 -18.60 15.93
C ASP A 298 -1.72 -17.98 16.42
N VAL A 299 -1.48 -16.74 16.00
CA VAL A 299 -0.34 -15.95 16.48
C VAL A 299 -0.67 -15.56 17.91
N VAL A 300 -0.12 -16.31 18.87
CA VAL A 300 -0.12 -15.96 20.29
C VAL A 300 0.60 -14.61 20.42
N PRO A 301 -0.04 -13.56 20.97
CA PRO A 301 0.59 -12.26 21.14
C PRO A 301 1.77 -12.37 22.12
N PRO A 302 2.89 -11.67 21.86
CA PRO A 302 4.03 -11.68 22.77
C PRO A 302 3.64 -11.08 24.12
N GLN A 303 3.84 -11.85 25.19
CA GLN A 303 3.72 -11.40 26.58
C GLN A 303 4.80 -10.34 26.83
N ILE A 304 4.40 -9.07 26.93
CA ILE A 304 5.28 -7.97 27.33
C ILE A 304 5.55 -8.11 28.83
N GLN A 305 6.74 -8.58 29.18
CA GLN A 305 7.20 -8.53 30.57
C GLN A 305 7.57 -7.07 30.91
N ILE A 306 6.76 -6.47 31.77
CA ILE A 306 7.03 -5.14 32.33
C ILE A 306 8.15 -5.32 33.35
N ILE A 307 9.35 -4.87 33.00
CA ILE A 307 10.47 -4.78 33.94
C ILE A 307 10.22 -3.53 34.79
N SER A 308 9.89 -3.74 36.07
CA SER A 308 9.81 -2.65 37.04
C SER A 308 11.21 -2.11 37.35
N PRO A 309 11.41 -0.78 37.36
CA PRO A 309 12.68 -0.20 37.80
C PRO A 309 12.85 -0.37 39.31
N LEU A 310 14.07 -0.76 39.70
CA LEU A 310 14.57 -0.81 41.08
C LEU A 310 14.83 0.60 41.62
#